data_AF-A0A3Q3IMX2-F1
#
_entry.id   AF-A0A3Q3IMX2-F1
#
_cell.length_a   1.000
_cell.length_b   1.000
_cell.length_c   1.000
_cell.angle_alpha   90.00
_cell.angle_beta   90.00
_cell.angle_gamma   90.00
#
_symmetry.space_group_name_H-M   'P 1'
#
loop_
_entity.id
_entity.type
_entity.pdbx_description
1 polymer ?
#
loop_
_entity_poly.entity_id
_entity_poly.type
_entity_poly.pdbx_seq_one_letter_code
_entity_poly.pdbx_strand_id
1 'polypeptide(L)'
;MVIKVYIASSTGSVAVKKHQQAVIGFLEANRISFQEIDITMLEDQRLWMYHNIPRDKWPDKGNPLPPQIFNEDCYCGDYEDFFQSKENNAVFAFLGLSSQPSVKVSECTHNHAHIHACLLSFLVGDLT
;
A
#
# COMPACT_ATOMS: atom_id res chain seq x y z
N MET A 1 -2.61 4.59 -11.03
CA MET A 1 -2.51 3.50 -10.04
C MET A 1 -1.55 2.45 -10.53
N VAL A 2 -0.40 2.38 -9.88
CA VAL A 2 0.65 1.39 -10.15
C VAL A 2 1.07 0.81 -8.81
N ILE A 3 0.89 -0.50 -8.64
CA ILE A 3 1.37 -1.18 -7.43
C ILE A 3 2.89 -1.33 -7.55
N LYS A 4 3.63 -0.83 -6.58
CA LYS A 4 5.08 -0.99 -6.48
C LYS A 4 5.37 -1.97 -5.36
N VAL A 5 6.15 -3.00 -5.67
CA VAL A 5 6.60 -4.00 -4.69
C VAL A 5 8.11 -3.88 -4.56
N TYR A 6 8.56 -3.38 -3.42
CA TYR A 6 9.98 -3.29 -3.11
C TYR A 6 10.48 -4.65 -2.64
N ILE A 7 11.53 -5.17 -3.29
CA ILE A 7 12.12 -6.47 -3.01
C ILE A 7 13.64 -6.36 -2.85
N ALA A 8 14.26 -7.34 -2.22
CA ALA A 8 15.70 -7.54 -2.26
C ALA A 8 16.00 -8.89 -2.93
N SER A 9 16.46 -8.87 -4.19
CA SER A 9 16.81 -10.09 -4.92
C SER A 9 18.01 -10.84 -4.32
N SER A 10 19.00 -10.12 -3.80
CA SER A 10 20.19 -10.71 -3.15
C SER A 10 20.05 -10.77 -1.63
N THR A 11 18.85 -11.11 -1.13
CA THR A 11 18.64 -11.37 0.29
C THR A 11 19.21 -12.74 0.69
N GLY A 12 19.96 -12.79 1.79
CA GLY A 12 20.42 -14.03 2.40
C GLY A 12 19.35 -14.77 3.23
N SER A 13 18.20 -14.12 3.49
CA SER A 13 17.11 -14.70 4.28
C SER A 13 16.14 -15.47 3.39
N VAL A 14 16.05 -16.78 3.64
CA VAL A 14 15.09 -17.66 2.95
C VAL A 14 13.65 -17.24 3.24
N ALA A 15 13.35 -16.76 4.44
CA ALA A 15 12.02 -16.28 4.81
C ALA A 15 11.62 -15.06 3.97
N VAL A 16 12.49 -14.04 3.91
CA VAL A 16 12.28 -12.84 3.08
C VAL A 16 12.06 -13.22 1.62
N LYS A 17 12.88 -14.12 1.07
CA LYS A 17 12.71 -14.60 -0.31
C LYS A 17 11.34 -15.24 -0.55
N LYS A 18 10.87 -16.08 0.38
CA LYS A 18 9.54 -16.72 0.28
C LYS A 18 8.40 -15.70 0.38
N HIS A 19 8.51 -14.71 1.27
CA HIS A 19 7.50 -13.66 1.42
C HIS A 19 7.39 -12.82 0.15
N GLN A 20 8.52 -12.40 -0.43
CA GLN A 20 8.54 -11.68 -1.71
C GLN A 20 7.88 -12.50 -2.83
N GLN A 21 8.25 -13.77 -2.97
CA GLN A 21 7.66 -14.67 -3.98
C GLN A 21 6.15 -14.88 -3.77
N ALA A 22 5.69 -14.95 -2.53
CA ALA A 22 4.28 -15.12 -2.22
C ALA A 22 3.45 -13.89 -2.60
N VAL A 23 3.98 -12.68 -2.40
CA VAL A 23 3.35 -11.42 -2.83
C VAL A 23 3.33 -11.34 -4.36
N ILE A 24 4.49 -11.47 -5.01
CA ILE A 24 4.63 -11.40 -6.47
C ILE A 24 3.72 -12.43 -7.15
N GLY A 25 3.82 -13.70 -6.74
CA GLY A 25 3.04 -14.79 -7.33
C GLY A 25 1.53 -14.60 -7.14
N PHE A 26 1.09 -13.98 -6.05
CA PHE A 26 -0.32 -13.63 -5.89
C PHE A 26 -0.75 -12.53 -6.86
N LEU A 27 0.04 -11.47 -7.01
CA LEU A 27 -0.29 -10.36 -7.92
C LEU A 27 -0.36 -10.84 -9.38
N GLU A 28 0.61 -11.67 -9.79
CA GLU A 28 0.63 -12.31 -11.12
C GLU A 28 -0.59 -13.21 -11.34
N ALA A 29 -0.90 -14.10 -10.37
CA ALA A 29 -2.03 -15.02 -10.47
C ALA A 29 -3.38 -14.30 -10.58
N ASN A 30 -3.50 -13.13 -9.95
CA ASN A 30 -4.70 -12.29 -10.00
C ASN A 30 -4.68 -11.26 -11.13
N ARG A 31 -3.66 -11.27 -12.00
CA ARG A 31 -3.48 -10.32 -13.12
C ARG A 31 -3.49 -8.85 -12.67
N ILE A 32 -2.98 -8.59 -11.48
CA ILE A 32 -2.78 -7.24 -10.98
C ILE A 32 -1.49 -6.72 -11.60
N SER A 33 -1.52 -5.53 -12.21
CA SER A 33 -0.31 -4.93 -12.77
C SER A 33 0.50 -4.28 -11.65
N PHE A 34 1.79 -4.63 -11.56
CA PHE A 34 2.71 -4.11 -10.57
C PHE A 34 4.11 -3.93 -11.15
N GLN A 35 4.93 -3.16 -10.44
CA GLN A 35 6.35 -2.96 -10.70
C GLN A 35 7.16 -3.54 -9.55
N GLU A 36 8.13 -4.40 -9.87
CA GLU A 36 9.14 -4.85 -8.91
C GLU A 36 10.27 -3.83 -8.85
N ILE A 37 10.58 -3.36 -7.65
CA ILE A 37 11.69 -2.44 -7.40
C ILE A 37 12.71 -3.16 -6.53
N ASP A 38 13.81 -3.60 -7.14
CA ASP A 38 14.88 -4.29 -6.43
C ASP A 38 15.82 -3.29 -5.75
N ILE A 39 15.77 -3.25 -4.42
CA ILE A 39 16.55 -2.34 -3.57
C ILE A 39 17.95 -2.86 -3.24
N THR A 40 18.31 -4.07 -3.68
CA THR A 40 19.61 -4.70 -3.32
C THR A 40 20.80 -3.81 -3.66
N MET A 41 20.79 -3.20 -4.85
CA MET A 41 21.88 -2.36 -5.36
C MET A 41 21.42 -0.93 -5.68
N LEU A 42 20.18 -0.58 -5.31
CA LEU A 42 19.59 0.73 -5.56
C LEU A 42 19.38 1.45 -4.23
N GLU A 43 20.43 2.12 -3.75
CA GLU A 43 20.41 2.79 -2.46
C GLU A 43 19.34 3.88 -2.37
N ASP A 44 19.16 4.68 -3.43
CA ASP A 44 18.13 5.71 -3.47
C ASP A 44 16.72 5.14 -3.29
N GLN A 45 16.44 4.00 -3.92
CA GLN A 45 15.14 3.31 -3.79
C GLN A 45 14.97 2.70 -2.40
N ARG A 46 16.05 2.16 -1.81
CA ARG A 46 16.05 1.66 -0.44
C ARG A 46 15.73 2.78 0.56
N LEU A 47 16.40 3.92 0.43
CA LEU A 47 16.19 5.07 1.31
C LEU A 47 14.79 5.66 1.11
N TRP A 48 14.35 5.78 -0.14
CA TRP A 48 12.98 6.21 -0.46
C TRP A 48 11.95 5.29 0.21
N MET A 49 12.14 3.96 0.10
CA MET A 49 11.27 2.99 0.76
C MET A 49 11.22 3.23 2.28
N TYR A 50 12.37 3.39 2.94
CA TYR A 50 12.42 3.67 4.38
C TYR A 50 11.72 4.97 4.76
N HIS A 51 11.94 6.05 4.01
CA HIS A 51 11.34 7.35 4.31
C HIS A 51 9.81 7.38 4.17
N ASN A 52 9.26 6.55 3.28
CA ASN A 52 7.81 6.52 3.02
C ASN A 52 7.07 5.44 3.82
N ILE A 53 7.76 4.66 4.66
CA ILE A 53 7.11 3.73 5.60
C ILE A 53 6.70 4.50 6.88
N PRO A 54 5.41 4.46 7.27
CA PRO A 54 4.91 5.05 8.51
C PRO A 54 5.67 4.53 9.73
N ARG A 55 6.00 5.42 10.68
CA ARG A 55 6.87 5.09 11.82
C ARG A 55 6.32 4.00 12.74
N ASP A 56 5.00 3.89 12.84
CA ASP A 56 4.28 2.85 13.57
C ASP A 56 4.43 1.45 12.95
N LYS A 57 4.82 1.38 11.66
CA LYS A 57 5.10 0.14 10.93
C LYS A 57 6.59 -0.23 10.92
N TRP A 58 7.43 0.55 11.57
CA TRP A 58 8.84 0.19 11.71
C TRP A 58 9.02 -0.94 12.73
N PRO A 59 9.91 -1.92 12.45
CA PRO A 59 10.20 -2.96 13.42
C PRO A 59 10.92 -2.38 14.64
N ASP A 60 10.69 -2.96 15.82
CA ASP A 60 11.34 -2.54 17.09
C ASP A 60 12.88 -2.61 17.02
N LYS A 61 13.41 -3.47 16.16
CA LYS A 61 14.85 -3.65 15.94
C LYS A 61 15.16 -3.74 14.45
N GLY A 62 16.10 -2.91 14.02
CA GLY A 62 16.61 -2.91 12.66
C GLY A 62 15.76 -2.08 11.69
N ASN A 63 15.92 -2.35 10.41
CA ASN A 63 15.24 -1.63 9.35
C ASN A 63 14.08 -2.47 8.79
N PRO A 64 13.05 -1.83 8.19
CA PRO A 64 12.02 -2.55 7.47
C PRO A 64 12.62 -3.51 6.43
N LEU A 65 12.10 -4.73 6.40
CA LEU A 65 12.55 -5.77 5.47
C LEU A 65 11.55 -5.89 4.31
N PRO A 66 12.00 -6.18 3.09
CA PRO A 66 11.10 -6.49 1.99
C PRO A 66 10.34 -7.82 2.23
N PRO A 67 9.19 -8.05 1.57
CA PRO A 67 8.53 -7.15 0.63
C PRO A 67 7.84 -5.97 1.31
N GLN A 68 7.87 -4.80 0.67
CA GLN A 68 7.11 -3.61 1.08
C GLN A 68 6.26 -3.13 -0.10
N ILE A 69 4.96 -2.94 0.13
CA ILE A 69 3.98 -2.73 -0.92
C ILE A 69 3.46 -1.30 -0.86
N PHE A 70 3.49 -0.63 -2.01
CA PHE A 70 2.99 0.72 -2.19
C PHE A 70 2.02 0.76 -3.37
N ASN A 71 1.04 1.64 -3.29
CA ASN A 71 0.27 2.07 -4.45
C ASN A 71 0.72 3.48 -4.80
N GLU A 72 1.47 3.59 -5.90
CA GLU A 72 2.21 4.80 -6.26
C GLU A 72 3.16 5.23 -5.14
N ASP A 73 2.80 6.26 -4.37
CA ASP A 73 3.60 6.76 -3.25
C ASP A 73 2.93 6.52 -1.89
N CYS A 74 1.73 5.92 -1.88
CA CYS A 74 1.00 5.57 -0.67
C CYS A 74 1.43 4.19 -0.17
N TYR A 75 1.83 4.11 1.09
CA TYR A 75 2.17 2.84 1.73
C TYR A 75 0.92 1.99 1.97
N CYS A 76 0.92 0.76 1.45
CA CYS A 76 -0.16 -0.20 1.68
C CYS A 76 0.12 -1.07 2.91
N GLY A 77 1.34 -1.63 2.99
CA GLY A 77 1.75 -2.50 4.09
C GLY A 77 2.93 -3.40 3.74
N ASP A 78 3.30 -4.21 4.72
CA ASP A 78 4.34 -5.24 4.59
C ASP A 78 3.75 -6.61 4.21
N TYR A 79 4.55 -7.68 4.36
CA TYR A 79 4.08 -9.04 4.11
C TYR A 79 2.96 -9.49 5.05
N GLU A 80 3.00 -9.14 6.33
CA GLU A 80 2.00 -9.60 7.30
C GLU A 80 0.67 -8.90 7.08
N ASP A 81 0.69 -7.60 6.80
CA ASP A 81 -0.51 -6.87 6.41
C ASP A 81 -1.13 -7.46 5.13
N PHE A 82 -0.29 -7.77 4.13
CA PHE A 82 -0.73 -8.45 2.93
C PHE A 82 -1.32 -9.83 3.22
N PHE A 83 -0.67 -10.63 4.06
CA PHE A 83 -1.12 -11.97 4.42
C PHE A 83 -2.49 -11.92 5.13
N GLN A 84 -2.66 -11.05 6.12
CA GLN A 84 -3.94 -10.83 6.79
C GLN A 84 -5.02 -10.37 5.81
N SER A 85 -4.70 -9.44 4.90
CA SER A 85 -5.65 -9.01 3.88
C SER A 85 -6.06 -10.15 2.93
N LYS A 86 -5.14 -11.07 2.63
CA LYS A 86 -5.39 -12.25 1.81
C LYS A 86 -6.30 -13.24 2.52
N GLU A 87 -6.08 -13.52 3.80
CA GLU A 87 -6.96 -14.38 4.60
C GLU A 87 -8.38 -13.80 4.69
N ASN A 88 -8.50 -12.48 4.75
CA ASN A 88 -9.78 -11.76 4.78
C ASN A 88 -10.37 -11.50 3.39
N ASN A 89 -9.77 -11.98 2.30
CA ASN A 89 -10.18 -11.70 0.90
C ASN A 89 -10.30 -10.20 0.57
N ALA A 90 -9.52 -9.35 1.24
CA ALA A 90 -9.55 -7.90 1.15
C ALA A 90 -8.33 -7.30 0.43
N VAL A 91 -7.55 -8.11 -0.31
CA VAL A 91 -6.28 -7.68 -0.93
C VAL A 91 -6.48 -6.49 -1.88
N PHE A 92 -7.55 -6.46 -2.67
CA PHE A 92 -7.81 -5.34 -3.58
C PHE A 92 -7.99 -4.02 -2.82
N ALA A 93 -8.72 -4.05 -1.70
CA ALA A 93 -8.88 -2.89 -0.82
C ALA A 93 -7.56 -2.51 -0.13
N PHE A 94 -6.78 -3.50 0.34
CA PHE A 94 -5.45 -3.30 0.91
C PHE A 94 -4.51 -2.60 -0.07
N LEU A 95 -4.54 -2.97 -1.35
CA LEU A 95 -3.77 -2.32 -2.41
C LEU A 95 -4.31 -0.94 -2.81
N GLY A 96 -5.41 -0.48 -2.21
CA GLY A 96 -6.10 0.74 -2.61
C GLY A 96 -6.65 0.66 -4.04
N LEU A 97 -6.82 -0.54 -4.58
CA LEU A 97 -7.48 -0.74 -5.86
C LEU A 97 -8.97 -0.54 -5.62
N SER A 98 -9.61 0.37 -6.38
CA SER A 98 -11.06 0.41 -6.41
C SER A 98 -11.52 -1.00 -6.72
N SER A 99 -12.23 -1.62 -5.78
CA SER A 99 -12.96 -2.83 -6.12
C SER A 99 -13.77 -2.48 -7.37
N GLN A 100 -13.72 -3.34 -8.39
CA GLN A 100 -14.86 -3.73 -9.23
C GLN A 100 -14.52 -3.92 -10.72
N PRO A 101 -15.22 -4.87 -11.35
CA PRO A 101 -16.20 -4.40 -12.32
C PRO A 101 -17.63 -4.93 -12.04
N SER A 102 -18.28 -4.61 -10.92
CA SER A 102 -19.67 -4.12 -10.90
C SER A 102 -20.15 -3.65 -9.52
N VAL A 103 -20.88 -2.55 -9.56
CA VAL A 103 -21.71 -1.94 -8.51
C VAL A 103 -21.00 -0.89 -7.63
N LYS A 104 -21.62 0.29 -7.70
CA LYS A 104 -21.20 1.59 -7.18
C LYS A 104 -21.06 1.66 -5.66
N VAL A 105 -20.37 2.74 -5.26
CA VAL A 105 -20.47 3.50 -4.01
C VAL A 105 -19.49 3.08 -2.90
N SER A 106 -18.33 3.75 -2.82
CA SER A 106 -18.14 4.85 -1.86
C SER A 106 -16.73 5.43 -1.96
N GLU A 107 -16.72 6.74 -1.87
CA GLU A 107 -15.62 7.70 -1.93
C GLU A 107 -14.78 7.68 -0.64
N CYS A 108 -13.45 7.63 -0.76
CA CYS A 108 -12.54 7.92 0.35
C CYS A 108 -11.89 9.28 0.08
N THR A 109 -12.50 10.32 0.63
CA THR A 109 -11.96 11.67 0.66
C THR A 109 -10.92 11.83 1.76
N HIS A 110 -9.76 12.33 1.32
CA HIS A 110 -9.00 13.44 1.91
C HIS A 110 -8.02 13.15 3.05
N ASN A 111 -6.74 13.16 2.65
CA ASN A 111 -5.82 14.28 2.88
C ASN A 111 -6.12 15.14 4.12
N HIS A 112 -5.18 15.02 5.05
CA HIS A 112 -4.91 15.92 6.14
C HIS A 112 -4.96 17.40 5.68
N ALA A 113 -5.66 18.22 6.47
CA ALA A 113 -5.68 19.69 6.47
C ALA A 113 -6.41 20.44 5.34
N HIS A 114 -7.75 20.38 5.32
CA HIS A 114 -8.59 21.59 5.08
C HIS A 114 -10.08 21.39 5.49
N ILE A 115 -10.33 20.94 6.72
CA ILE A 115 -11.71 20.86 7.25
C ILE A 115 -12.05 22.19 7.93
N HIS A 116 -12.42 23.23 7.18
CA HIS A 116 -13.23 24.33 7.74
C HIS A 116 -13.96 25.27 6.74
N ALA A 117 -14.28 24.86 5.51
CA ALA A 117 -14.94 25.79 4.57
C ALA A 117 -16.18 25.26 3.83
N CYS A 118 -16.51 23.96 3.88
CA CYS A 118 -17.60 23.41 3.04
C CYS A 118 -18.91 23.11 3.79
N LEU A 119 -18.97 23.30 5.12
CA LEU A 119 -20.17 22.98 5.92
C LEU A 119 -21.10 24.17 6.20
N LEU A 120 -20.81 25.37 5.67
CA LEU A 120 -21.58 26.58 5.96
C LEU A 120 -22.50 27.06 4.82
N SER A 121 -22.54 26.38 3.67
CA SER A 121 -23.40 26.78 2.54
C SER A 121 -24.75 26.04 2.46
N PHE A 122 -25.02 25.10 3.37
CA PHE A 122 -26.24 24.26 3.30
C PHE A 122 -27.29 24.54 4.38
N LEU A 123 -27.10 25.57 5.21
CA LEU A 123 -28.00 25.87 6.35
C LEU A 123 -28.41 27.35 6.45
N VAL A 124 -28.54 28.04 5.31
CA VAL A 124 -29.31 29.30 5.22
C VAL A 124 -30.13 29.28 3.93
N GLY A 125 -30.99 28.26 3.80
CA GLY A 125 -31.81 28.06 2.61
C GLY A 125 -33.22 27.55 2.89
N ASP A 126 -33.68 27.59 4.14
CA ASP A 126 -35.10 27.35 4.45
C ASP A 126 -35.47 27.88 5.83
N LEU A 127 -35.70 29.19 5.93
CA LEU A 127 -36.85 29.75 6.67
C LEU A 127 -36.95 31.26 6.39
N THR A 128 -38.12 31.64 5.88
CA THR A 128 -38.66 33.00 5.54
C THR A 128 -38.13 33.69 4.30
#